data_AF-A0A1Y3RIM0-F1
#
_entry.id   AF-A0A1Y3RIM0-F1
#
_cell.length_a   1.000
_cell.length_b   1.000
_cell.length_c   1.000
_cell.angle_alpha   90.00
_cell.angle_beta   90.00
_cell.angle_gamma   90.00
#
_symmetry.space_group_name_H-M   'P 1'
#
loop_
_entity.id
_entity.type
_entity.pdbx_description
1 polymer ?
#
loop_
_entity_poly.entity_id
_entity_poly.type
_entity_poly.pdbx_seq_one_letter_code
_entity_poly.pdbx_strand_id
1 'polypeptide(L)'
;MGRQNYMTITVSDTVQDIFSEFVAEKGITKTAALNDVLEMYMLAKDEDLYLKLKKKYLHVEEVKTMIADRDDLQINDTDFIFMKLGLSSSSGNLLDGEETIAVYIQDEAKRGYTWFSTQSLFFGMSDARVKQYNDKIKSGKPVRILFAINNENYDNDIAFSANIEEIFSAKAPVSCPDSTNYPDEFHGELARIWLKLSHIQPETQITAEMLKITSTGRSLKQTISDSQYHFGYVSFKK
;
A
#
# COMPACT_ATOMS: atom_id res chain seq x y z
N MET A 1 7.95 -33.31 0.72
CA MET A 1 7.88 -31.97 1.34
C MET A 1 6.44 -31.49 1.29
N GLY A 2 5.78 -31.34 2.44
CA GLY A 2 4.40 -30.85 2.48
C GLY A 2 4.34 -29.41 2.00
N ARG A 3 3.44 -29.11 1.07
CA ARG A 3 3.17 -27.74 0.62
C ARG A 3 2.64 -26.95 1.83
N GLN A 4 3.17 -25.75 2.08
CA GLN A 4 2.67 -24.87 3.14
C GLN A 4 1.16 -24.64 2.95
N ASN A 5 0.42 -24.61 4.07
CA ASN A 5 -1.04 -24.35 4.18
C ASN A 5 -2.00 -25.52 3.91
N TYR A 6 -1.56 -26.78 4.01
CA TYR A 6 -2.47 -27.93 4.02
C TYR A 6 -2.99 -28.22 5.44
N MET A 7 -4.31 -28.26 5.62
CA MET A 7 -4.94 -28.74 6.84
C MET A 7 -5.30 -30.21 6.68
N THR A 8 -4.71 -31.10 7.49
CA THR A 8 -5.08 -32.51 7.53
C THR A 8 -6.07 -32.73 8.66
N ILE A 9 -7.30 -33.10 8.30
CA ILE A 9 -8.34 -33.50 9.25
C ILE A 9 -8.40 -35.02 9.25
N THR A 10 -8.25 -35.63 10.43
CA THR A 10 -8.37 -37.09 10.58
C THR A 10 -9.77 -37.43 11.04
N VAL A 11 -10.46 -38.26 10.27
CA VAL A 11 -11.74 -38.90 10.63
C VAL A 11 -11.57 -40.41 10.40
N SER A 12 -12.52 -41.23 10.86
CA SER A 12 -12.48 -42.66 10.53
C SER A 12 -12.68 -42.88 9.04
N ASP A 13 -12.03 -43.91 8.49
CA ASP A 13 -12.08 -44.25 7.06
C ASP A 13 -13.53 -44.37 6.56
N THR A 14 -14.39 -45.03 7.33
CA THR A 14 -15.82 -45.18 7.03
C THR A 14 -16.53 -43.84 6.89
N VAL A 15 -16.23 -42.86 7.75
CA VAL A 15 -16.85 -41.53 7.70
C VAL A 15 -16.30 -40.74 6.51
N GLN A 16 -15.02 -40.92 6.18
CA GLN A 16 -14.41 -40.30 5.02
C GLN A 16 -15.04 -40.79 3.71
N ASP A 17 -15.31 -42.08 3.59
CA ASP A 17 -15.96 -42.67 2.42
C ASP A 17 -17.41 -42.17 2.29
N ILE A 18 -18.18 -42.21 3.38
CA ILE A 18 -19.56 -41.68 3.42
C ILE A 18 -19.59 -40.21 3.02
N PHE A 19 -18.69 -39.38 3.56
CA PHE A 19 -18.64 -37.96 3.22
C PHE A 19 -18.27 -37.75 1.74
N SER A 20 -17.40 -38.59 1.19
CA SER A 20 -17.00 -38.54 -0.21
C SER A 20 -18.15 -38.81 -1.16
N GLU A 21 -18.93 -39.85 -0.89
CA GLU A 21 -20.13 -40.18 -1.67
C GLU A 21 -21.19 -39.09 -1.51
N PHE A 22 -21.43 -38.61 -0.28
CA PHE A 22 -22.42 -37.58 -0.01
C PHE A 22 -22.19 -36.29 -0.80
N VAL A 23 -20.96 -35.77 -0.82
CA VAL A 23 -20.65 -34.53 -1.56
C VAL A 23 -20.74 -34.74 -3.07
N ALA A 24 -20.38 -35.93 -3.56
CA ALA A 24 -20.48 -36.28 -4.98
C ALA A 24 -21.94 -36.33 -5.44
N GLU A 25 -22.82 -36.99 -4.68
CA GLU A 25 -24.27 -37.03 -4.94
C GLU A 25 -24.93 -35.64 -4.90
N LYS A 26 -24.40 -34.74 -4.05
CA LYS A 26 -24.87 -33.35 -3.94
C LYS A 26 -24.22 -32.40 -4.94
N GLY A 27 -23.28 -32.87 -5.77
CA GLY A 27 -22.58 -32.04 -6.75
C GLY A 27 -21.71 -30.93 -6.15
N ILE A 28 -21.26 -31.09 -4.90
CA ILE A 28 -20.41 -30.13 -4.19
C ILE A 28 -19.02 -30.72 -3.94
N THR A 29 -18.01 -29.86 -3.78
CA THR A 29 -16.65 -30.32 -3.51
C THR A 29 -16.43 -30.48 -1.99
N LYS A 30 -15.59 -31.44 -1.60
CA LYS A 30 -15.15 -31.62 -0.21
C LYS A 30 -14.58 -30.33 0.39
N THR A 31 -13.79 -29.61 -0.39
CA THR A 31 -13.17 -28.35 0.01
C THR A 31 -14.20 -27.27 0.30
N ALA A 32 -15.23 -27.11 -0.55
CA ALA A 32 -16.29 -26.14 -0.32
C ALA A 32 -17.04 -26.44 0.98
N ALA A 33 -17.47 -27.70 1.17
CA ALA A 33 -18.17 -28.12 2.38
C ALA A 33 -17.33 -27.94 3.66
N LEU A 34 -16.03 -28.25 3.62
CA LEU A 34 -15.13 -28.06 4.76
C LEU A 34 -14.89 -26.58 5.10
N ASN A 35 -14.75 -25.72 4.08
CA ASN A 35 -14.61 -24.28 4.30
C ASN A 35 -15.85 -23.70 4.96
N ASP A 36 -17.04 -24.10 4.52
CA ASP A 36 -18.30 -23.65 5.12
C ASP A 36 -18.39 -24.06 6.60
N VAL A 37 -17.99 -25.31 6.93
CA VAL A 37 -17.96 -25.81 8.32
C VAL A 37 -16.96 -25.04 9.17
N LEU A 38 -15.77 -24.74 8.65
CA LEU A 38 -14.77 -23.96 9.37
C LEU A 38 -15.28 -22.53 9.67
N GLU A 39 -15.86 -21.85 8.68
CA GLU A 39 -16.45 -20.53 8.86
C GLU A 39 -17.61 -20.57 9.87
N MET A 40 -18.53 -21.53 9.74
CA MET A 40 -19.65 -21.70 10.67
C MET A 40 -19.18 -21.99 12.10
N TYR A 41 -18.16 -22.83 12.27
CA TYR A 41 -17.61 -23.12 13.59
C TYR A 41 -17.00 -21.87 14.24
N MET A 42 -16.20 -21.10 13.50
CA MET A 42 -15.60 -19.87 14.01
C MET A 42 -16.66 -18.83 14.38
N LEU A 43 -17.65 -18.62 13.51
CA LEU A 43 -18.80 -17.73 13.77
C LEU A 43 -19.59 -18.16 15.01
N ALA A 44 -19.92 -19.45 15.12
CA ALA A 44 -20.73 -19.95 16.22
C ALA A 44 -19.99 -19.96 17.57
N LYS A 45 -18.65 -20.02 17.56
CA LYS A 45 -17.85 -19.99 18.79
C LYS A 45 -17.62 -18.58 19.32
N ASP A 46 -17.28 -17.65 18.45
CA ASP A 46 -17.02 -16.26 18.81
C ASP A 46 -17.15 -15.39 17.55
N GLU A 47 -18.36 -14.88 17.32
CA GLU A 47 -18.67 -14.06 16.16
C GLU A 47 -17.81 -12.79 16.12
N ASP A 48 -17.64 -12.11 17.26
CA ASP A 48 -16.88 -10.88 17.36
C ASP A 48 -15.40 -11.10 17.03
N LEU A 49 -14.79 -12.16 17.57
CA LEU A 49 -13.41 -12.51 17.27
C LEU A 49 -13.23 -12.91 15.80
N TYR A 50 -14.13 -13.75 15.26
CA TYR A 50 -14.07 -14.15 13.86
C TYR A 50 -14.17 -12.93 12.93
N LEU A 51 -15.15 -12.04 13.15
CA LEU A 51 -15.31 -10.83 12.35
C LEU A 51 -14.12 -9.88 12.50
N LYS A 52 -13.54 -9.76 13.70
CA LYS A 52 -12.30 -8.97 13.92
C LYS A 52 -11.13 -9.54 13.12
N LEU A 53 -10.90 -10.85 13.17
CA LEU A 53 -9.83 -11.51 12.43
C LEU A 53 -10.08 -11.45 10.92
N LYS A 54 -11.30 -11.71 10.46
CA LYS A 54 -11.69 -11.61 9.05
C LYS A 54 -11.45 -10.20 8.51
N LYS A 55 -11.85 -9.16 9.24
CA LYS A 55 -11.56 -7.76 8.88
C LYS A 55 -10.06 -7.47 8.81
N LYS A 56 -9.27 -8.01 9.75
CA LYS A 56 -7.80 -7.87 9.76
C LYS A 56 -7.17 -8.52 8.52
N TYR A 57 -7.51 -9.76 8.20
CA TYR A 57 -6.92 -10.50 7.07
C TYR A 57 -7.43 -10.04 5.71
N LEU A 58 -8.61 -9.43 5.65
CA LEU A 58 -9.11 -8.75 4.45
C LEU A 58 -8.62 -7.30 4.33
N HIS A 59 -7.74 -6.85 5.24
CA HIS A 59 -7.21 -5.48 5.26
C HIS A 59 -8.30 -4.41 5.21
N VAL A 60 -9.45 -4.66 5.85
CA VAL A 60 -10.66 -3.83 5.73
C VAL A 60 -10.42 -2.40 6.22
N GLU A 61 -9.59 -2.21 7.25
CA GLU A 61 -9.27 -0.87 7.75
C GLU A 61 -8.37 -0.08 6.79
N GLU A 62 -7.45 -0.75 6.08
CA GLU A 62 -6.68 -0.13 4.99
C GLU A 62 -7.62 0.29 3.86
N VAL A 63 -8.54 -0.60 3.45
CA VAL A 63 -9.53 -0.30 2.41
C VAL A 63 -10.45 0.86 2.81
N LYS A 64 -10.93 0.91 4.06
CA LYS A 64 -11.74 2.03 4.56
C LYS A 64 -10.96 3.34 4.53
N THR A 65 -9.70 3.31 4.96
CA THR A 65 -8.83 4.49 4.94
C THR A 65 -8.60 4.95 3.50
N MET A 66 -8.36 4.02 2.57
CA MET A 66 -8.25 4.32 1.13
C MET A 66 -9.54 4.93 0.55
N ILE A 67 -10.72 4.42 0.93
CA ILE A 67 -12.01 4.96 0.48
C ILE A 67 -12.21 6.37 1.05
N ALA A 68 -11.98 6.56 2.35
CA ALA A 68 -12.10 7.86 3.00
C ALA A 68 -11.14 8.87 2.39
N ASP A 69 -9.89 8.47 2.16
CA ASP A 69 -8.92 9.26 1.42
C ASP A 69 -9.47 9.61 0.04
N ARG A 70 -9.97 8.64 -0.75
CA ARG A 70 -10.49 8.90 -2.10
C ARG A 70 -11.64 9.91 -2.13
N ASP A 71 -12.54 9.85 -1.15
CA ASP A 71 -13.76 10.65 -1.11
C ASP A 71 -13.52 12.05 -0.49
N ASP A 72 -12.40 12.27 0.22
CA ASP A 72 -12.00 13.58 0.74
C ASP A 72 -11.41 14.49 -0.37
N LEU A 73 -12.21 15.34 -0.98
CA LEU A 73 -11.75 16.20 -2.09
C LEU A 73 -11.06 17.51 -1.64
N GLN A 74 -10.91 17.74 -0.33
CA GLN A 74 -10.31 18.96 0.20
C GLN A 74 -8.78 18.80 0.33
N ILE A 75 -8.02 19.34 -0.63
CA ILE A 75 -6.56 19.43 -0.51
C ILE A 75 -6.20 20.78 0.10
N ASN A 76 -5.75 20.80 1.35
CA ASN A 76 -5.22 22.00 1.99
C ASN A 76 -3.80 22.29 1.47
N ASP A 77 -3.36 23.55 1.62
CA ASP A 77 -2.02 23.96 1.18
C ASP A 77 -0.88 23.41 2.06
N THR A 78 -1.24 22.75 3.18
CA THR A 78 -0.31 22.11 4.13
C THR A 78 -0.32 20.58 4.04
N ASP A 79 -0.99 20.02 3.04
CA ASP A 79 -1.11 18.58 2.89
C ASP A 79 0.09 18.03 2.11
N PHE A 80 0.61 16.89 2.58
CA PHE A 80 1.69 16.14 1.95
C PHE A 80 1.14 14.82 1.42
N ILE A 81 1.69 14.37 0.29
CA ILE A 81 1.59 12.96 -0.08
C ILE A 81 2.54 12.18 0.84
N PHE A 82 2.09 11.04 1.33
CA PHE A 82 2.87 10.18 2.23
C PHE A 82 3.07 8.82 1.60
N MET A 83 4.27 8.27 1.74
CA MET A 83 4.60 6.90 1.35
C MET A 83 5.52 6.26 2.41
N LYS A 84 5.14 5.10 2.96
CA LYS A 84 6.04 4.25 3.74
C LYS A 84 6.73 3.27 2.80
N LEU A 85 8.05 3.36 2.69
CA LEU A 85 8.84 2.44 1.89
C LEU A 85 9.03 1.12 2.64
N GLY A 86 8.79 0.01 1.94
CA GLY A 86 9.07 -1.35 2.38
C GLY A 86 10.22 -1.96 1.59
N LEU A 87 10.29 -3.28 1.57
CA LEU A 87 11.22 -4.00 0.70
C LEU A 87 10.74 -3.92 -0.75
N SER A 88 11.65 -3.50 -1.63
CA SER A 88 11.48 -3.49 -3.08
C SER A 88 12.30 -4.63 -3.69
N SER A 89 11.92 -5.11 -4.87
CA SER A 89 12.71 -6.12 -5.61
C SER A 89 13.11 -5.54 -6.96
N SER A 90 14.41 -5.37 -7.19
CA SER A 90 14.97 -5.01 -8.49
C SER A 90 15.91 -6.11 -8.98
N SER A 91 15.66 -6.64 -10.18
CA SER A 91 16.54 -7.62 -10.84
C SER A 91 16.97 -8.83 -9.98
N GLY A 92 16.11 -9.24 -9.04
CA GLY A 92 16.38 -10.35 -8.10
C GLY A 92 17.08 -9.95 -6.80
N ASN A 93 17.45 -8.67 -6.64
CA ASN A 93 17.96 -8.12 -5.39
C ASN A 93 16.83 -7.47 -4.60
N LEU A 94 16.80 -7.74 -3.29
CA LEU A 94 15.94 -7.03 -2.36
C LEU A 94 16.63 -5.72 -1.98
N LEU A 95 15.91 -4.62 -2.14
CA LEU A 95 16.33 -3.29 -1.73
C LEU A 95 15.45 -2.86 -0.55
N ASP A 96 16.07 -2.36 0.51
CA ASP A 96 15.32 -1.72 1.59
C ASP A 96 14.85 -0.30 1.20
N GLY A 97 14.23 0.41 2.14
CA GLY A 97 13.72 1.76 1.88
C GLY A 97 14.81 2.78 1.55
N GLU A 98 15.97 2.70 2.20
CA GLU A 98 17.10 3.60 1.95
C GLU A 98 17.77 3.29 0.62
N GLU A 99 17.96 2.02 0.32
CA GLU A 99 18.52 1.57 -0.96
C GLU A 99 17.58 1.94 -2.12
N THR A 100 16.27 1.77 -1.93
CA THR A 100 15.26 2.17 -2.92
C THR A 100 15.37 3.67 -3.22
N ILE A 101 15.36 4.54 -2.20
CA ILE A 101 15.40 5.98 -2.44
C ILE A 101 16.76 6.44 -3.00
N ALA A 102 17.86 5.78 -2.61
CA ALA A 102 19.19 6.08 -3.15
C ALA A 102 19.26 5.86 -4.66
N VAL A 103 18.61 4.82 -5.19
CA VAL A 103 18.49 4.56 -6.63
C VAL A 103 17.77 5.73 -7.32
N TYR A 104 16.65 6.21 -6.75
CA TYR A 104 15.93 7.37 -7.29
C TYR A 104 16.74 8.66 -7.23
N ILE A 105 17.49 8.91 -6.15
CA ILE A 105 18.40 10.07 -6.02
C ILE A 105 19.48 10.04 -7.13
N GLN A 106 20.05 8.87 -7.41
CA GLN A 106 21.06 8.72 -8.47
C GLN A 106 20.51 8.94 -9.87
N ASP A 107 19.28 8.47 -10.16
CA ASP A 107 18.63 8.74 -11.45
C ASP A 107 18.25 10.22 -11.59
N GLU A 108 17.70 10.82 -10.52
CA GLU A 108 17.37 12.25 -10.49
C GLU A 108 18.60 13.12 -10.78
N ALA A 109 19.74 12.81 -10.16
CA ALA A 109 20.99 13.57 -10.38
C ALA A 109 21.45 13.58 -11.84
N LYS A 110 21.08 12.56 -12.65
CA LYS A 110 21.43 12.48 -14.08
C LYS A 110 20.52 13.33 -14.96
N ARG A 111 19.22 13.43 -14.63
CA ARG A 111 18.18 13.99 -15.52
C ARG A 111 17.53 15.26 -15.00
N GLY A 112 17.74 15.59 -13.72
CA GLY A 112 17.08 16.68 -12.99
C GLY A 112 15.69 16.31 -12.44
N TYR A 113 15.21 15.10 -12.70
CA TYR A 113 13.96 14.54 -12.17
C TYR A 113 13.98 13.01 -12.32
N THR A 114 13.06 12.32 -11.67
CA THR A 114 12.81 10.88 -11.87
C THR A 114 11.34 10.54 -11.69
N TRP A 115 10.84 9.49 -12.33
CA TRP A 115 9.48 9.00 -12.10
C TRP A 115 9.46 7.87 -11.07
N PHE A 116 8.81 8.11 -9.94
CA PHE A 116 8.57 7.13 -8.88
C PHE A 116 7.25 6.38 -9.13
N SER A 117 7.29 5.06 -9.00
CA SER A 117 6.15 4.17 -9.27
C SER A 117 5.56 3.65 -7.96
N THR A 118 4.22 3.51 -7.87
CA THR A 118 3.60 2.82 -6.74
C THR A 118 2.28 2.14 -7.09
N GLN A 119 2.03 1.04 -6.37
CA GLN A 119 0.81 0.23 -6.42
C GLN A 119 -0.01 0.31 -5.12
N SER A 120 0.36 1.19 -4.19
CA SER A 120 -0.21 1.21 -2.84
C SER A 120 -1.71 1.52 -2.77
N LEU A 121 -2.29 2.14 -3.80
CA LEU A 121 -3.74 2.31 -3.92
C LEU A 121 -4.30 1.34 -4.96
N PHE A 122 -5.22 0.47 -4.54
CA PHE A 122 -5.82 -0.57 -5.39
C PHE A 122 -6.50 -0.01 -6.66
N PHE A 123 -7.05 1.20 -6.59
CA PHE A 123 -7.69 1.88 -7.72
C PHE A 123 -6.90 3.08 -8.26
N GLY A 124 -5.67 3.29 -7.78
CA GLY A 124 -4.94 4.55 -7.99
C GLY A 124 -5.59 5.73 -7.28
N MET A 125 -5.09 6.93 -7.58
CA MET A 125 -5.68 8.21 -7.16
C MET A 125 -6.93 8.53 -8.00
N SER A 126 -7.90 9.24 -7.42
CA SER A 126 -9.09 9.70 -8.15
C SER A 126 -8.74 10.80 -9.16
N ASP A 127 -9.41 10.80 -10.32
CA ASP A 127 -9.17 11.77 -11.39
C ASP A 127 -9.30 13.23 -10.90
N ALA A 128 -10.27 13.49 -10.04
CA ALA A 128 -10.49 14.80 -9.44
C ALA A 128 -9.27 15.27 -8.61
N ARG A 129 -8.70 14.37 -7.80
CA ARG A 129 -7.54 14.68 -6.97
C ARG A 129 -6.26 14.81 -7.77
N VAL A 130 -6.04 13.94 -8.76
CA VAL A 130 -4.92 14.07 -9.72
C VAL A 130 -4.97 15.42 -10.39
N LYS A 131 -6.15 15.82 -10.89
CA LYS A 131 -6.36 17.14 -11.50
C LYS A 131 -6.02 18.26 -10.51
N GLN A 132 -6.54 18.21 -9.28
CA GLN A 132 -6.27 19.25 -8.28
C GLN A 132 -4.77 19.40 -7.96
N TYR A 133 -4.03 18.31 -7.76
CA TYR A 133 -2.59 18.38 -7.52
C TYR A 133 -1.84 18.96 -8.72
N ASN A 134 -2.13 18.46 -9.94
CA ASN A 134 -1.49 18.98 -11.14
C ASN A 134 -1.83 20.45 -11.40
N ASP A 135 -3.05 20.90 -11.09
CA ASP A 135 -3.44 22.31 -11.17
C ASP A 135 -2.67 23.15 -10.14
N LYS A 136 -2.48 22.65 -8.90
CA LYS A 136 -1.62 23.31 -7.89
C LYS A 136 -0.18 23.45 -8.37
N ILE A 137 0.41 22.37 -8.90
CA ILE A 137 1.78 22.36 -9.42
C ILE A 137 1.92 23.37 -10.57
N LYS A 138 1.00 23.36 -11.54
CA LYS A 138 0.99 24.32 -12.66
C LYS A 138 0.83 25.77 -12.22
N SER A 139 0.16 26.01 -11.09
CA SER A 139 0.03 27.34 -10.49
C SER A 139 1.27 27.78 -9.70
N GLY A 140 2.33 26.97 -9.66
CA GLY A 140 3.57 27.25 -8.93
C GLY A 140 3.45 27.01 -7.42
N LYS A 141 2.38 26.37 -6.95
CA LYS A 141 2.24 25.97 -5.54
C LYS A 141 3.00 24.66 -5.31
N PRO A 142 3.86 24.59 -4.28
CA PRO A 142 4.64 23.40 -4.01
C PRO A 142 3.73 22.24 -3.58
N VAL A 143 4.00 21.06 -4.12
CA VAL A 143 3.44 19.78 -3.68
C VAL A 143 4.60 18.89 -3.31
N ARG A 144 4.56 18.29 -2.13
CA ARG A 144 5.66 17.47 -1.59
C ARG A 144 5.17 16.08 -1.22
N ILE A 145 6.06 15.10 -1.41
CA ILE A 145 5.93 13.75 -0.87
C ILE A 145 6.90 13.58 0.30
N LEU A 146 6.46 12.87 1.33
CA LEU A 146 7.25 12.44 2.47
C LEU A 146 7.38 10.92 2.46
N PHE A 147 8.61 10.43 2.57
CA PHE A 147 8.93 9.01 2.63
C PHE A 147 9.28 8.60 4.05
N ALA A 148 8.51 7.66 4.61
CA ALA A 148 8.87 6.99 5.85
C ALA A 148 9.62 5.69 5.57
N ILE A 149 10.60 5.39 6.42
CA ILE A 149 11.39 4.16 6.38
C ILE A 149 11.29 3.45 7.73
N ASN A 150 11.39 2.12 7.70
CA ASN A 150 11.51 1.31 8.90
C ASN A 150 12.68 0.32 8.76
N ASN A 151 13.81 0.63 9.37
CA ASN A 151 15.02 -0.19 9.40
C ASN A 151 15.89 0.16 10.63
N GLU A 152 17.17 -0.22 10.64
CA GLU A 152 18.06 0.04 11.78
C GLU A 152 18.29 1.54 12.05
N ASN A 153 18.18 2.39 11.02
CA ASN A 153 18.41 3.83 11.11
C ASN A 153 17.13 4.61 11.37
N TYR A 154 15.98 4.08 10.95
CA TYR A 154 14.67 4.74 11.03
C TYR A 154 13.65 3.84 11.73
N ASP A 155 13.13 4.27 12.87
CA ASP A 155 11.99 3.62 13.51
C ASP A 155 10.70 4.21 12.94
N ASN A 156 10.17 3.67 11.84
CA ASN A 156 8.89 4.10 11.25
C ASN A 156 8.73 5.64 11.23
N ASP A 157 9.72 6.35 10.71
CA ASP A 157 9.75 7.82 10.72
C ASP A 157 10.06 8.38 9.33
N ILE A 158 9.77 9.67 9.13
CA ILE A 158 10.06 10.38 7.89
C ILE A 158 11.57 10.50 7.74
N ALA A 159 12.07 9.98 6.62
CA ALA A 159 13.49 9.89 6.32
C ALA A 159 13.87 10.81 5.15
N PHE A 160 13.01 10.89 4.14
CA PHE A 160 13.25 11.66 2.91
C PHE A 160 12.01 12.44 2.51
N SER A 161 12.23 13.48 1.70
CA SER A 161 11.17 14.22 1.03
C SER A 161 11.57 14.55 -0.40
N ALA A 162 10.58 14.83 -1.23
CA ALA A 162 10.78 15.31 -2.59
C ALA A 162 9.67 16.27 -3.01
N ASN A 163 9.96 17.10 -4.00
CA ASN A 163 8.95 17.87 -4.71
C ASN A 163 8.27 16.98 -5.75
N ILE A 164 6.98 17.22 -5.98
CA ILE A 164 6.20 16.55 -7.02
C ILE A 164 5.97 17.55 -8.15
N GLU A 165 6.49 17.21 -9.32
CA GLU A 165 6.39 18.01 -10.54
C GLU A 165 5.21 17.58 -11.42
N GLU A 166 4.75 16.35 -11.26
CA GLU A 166 3.60 15.81 -12.00
C GLU A 166 3.07 14.56 -11.31
N ILE A 167 1.75 14.36 -11.36
CA ILE A 167 1.09 13.14 -10.92
C ILE A 167 0.33 12.53 -12.09
N PHE A 168 0.59 11.26 -12.35
CA PHE A 168 -0.21 10.43 -13.24
C PHE A 168 -0.79 9.24 -12.48
N SER A 169 -2.05 8.92 -12.74
CA SER A 169 -2.71 7.77 -12.10
C SER A 169 -3.70 7.11 -13.04
N ALA A 170 -3.79 5.79 -12.96
CA ALA A 170 -4.71 4.96 -13.74
C ALA A 170 -5.32 3.86 -12.86
N LYS A 171 -6.53 3.41 -13.23
CA LYS A 171 -7.24 2.34 -12.51
C LYS A 171 -6.54 0.98 -12.62
N ALA A 172 -5.93 0.72 -13.78
CA ALA A 172 -5.14 -0.47 -14.05
C ALA A 172 -3.64 -0.10 -14.04
N PRO A 173 -2.74 -1.03 -13.67
CA PRO A 173 -1.31 -0.84 -13.83
C PRO A 173 -0.94 -0.52 -15.27
N VAL A 174 -0.16 0.55 -15.45
CA VAL A 174 0.36 0.98 -16.76
C VAL A 174 1.83 1.33 -16.65
N SER A 175 2.52 1.35 -17.79
CA SER A 175 3.91 1.82 -17.88
C SER A 175 4.02 3.30 -17.54
N CYS A 176 5.25 3.73 -17.21
CA CYS A 176 5.55 5.14 -16.96
C CYS A 176 5.07 6.03 -18.12
N PRO A 177 4.39 7.17 -17.84
CA PRO A 177 3.89 8.06 -18.87
C PRO A 177 5.00 8.72 -19.71
N ASP A 178 6.23 8.71 -19.19
CA ASP A 178 7.41 9.34 -19.79
C ASP A 178 8.44 8.29 -20.23
N SER A 179 7.97 7.20 -20.83
CA SER A 179 8.79 6.10 -21.35
C SER A 179 9.69 5.46 -20.29
N THR A 180 11.02 5.55 -20.40
CA THR A 180 12.03 4.95 -19.51
C THR A 180 12.74 6.00 -18.64
N ASN A 181 12.11 7.15 -18.41
CA ASN A 181 12.64 8.23 -17.57
C ASN A 181 12.45 7.96 -16.06
N TYR A 182 12.96 6.81 -15.60
CA TYR A 182 13.01 6.35 -14.22
C TYR A 182 14.19 5.36 -14.07
N PRO A 183 14.55 4.94 -12.85
CA PRO A 183 15.77 4.16 -12.65
C PRO A 183 15.74 2.84 -13.42
N ASP A 184 16.89 2.50 -14.01
CA ASP A 184 17.08 1.32 -14.87
C ASP A 184 16.73 0.02 -14.11
N GLU A 185 16.98 0.02 -12.80
CA GLU A 185 16.65 -1.01 -11.82
C GLU A 185 15.18 -1.44 -11.88
N PHE A 186 14.27 -0.54 -12.25
CA PHE A 186 12.83 -0.76 -12.23
C PHE A 186 12.22 -0.89 -13.63
N HIS A 187 13.03 -0.83 -14.69
CA HIS A 187 12.53 -0.81 -16.07
C HIS A 187 11.58 -1.98 -16.39
N GLY A 188 10.46 -1.64 -17.01
CA GLY A 188 9.37 -2.57 -17.32
C GLY A 188 8.29 -2.65 -16.25
N GLU A 189 8.43 -1.93 -15.13
CA GLU A 189 7.39 -1.84 -14.12
C GLU A 189 6.08 -1.28 -14.67
N LEU A 190 4.98 -1.86 -14.18
CA LEU A 190 3.63 -1.35 -14.35
C LEU A 190 3.16 -0.87 -12.98
N ALA A 191 2.73 0.39 -12.90
CA ALA A 191 2.21 1.01 -11.69
C ALA A 191 0.87 1.69 -11.94
N ARG A 192 0.07 1.81 -10.88
CA ARG A 192 -1.19 2.56 -10.93
C ARG A 192 -0.97 4.05 -10.73
N ILE A 193 0.06 4.42 -9.98
CA ILE A 193 0.41 5.81 -9.71
C ILE A 193 1.87 6.01 -10.10
N TRP A 194 2.12 7.08 -10.84
CA TRP A 194 3.43 7.56 -11.23
C TRP A 194 3.56 9.00 -10.74
N LEU A 195 4.63 9.29 -10.00
CA LEU A 195 4.93 10.62 -9.46
C LEU A 195 6.24 11.10 -10.08
N LYS A 196 6.23 12.23 -10.77
CA LYS A 196 7.45 12.87 -11.25
C LYS A 196 8.05 13.66 -10.11
N LEU A 197 9.21 13.23 -9.64
CA LEU A 197 9.88 13.78 -8.47
C LEU A 197 11.10 14.61 -8.84
N SER A 198 11.35 15.65 -8.06
CA SER A 198 12.58 16.42 -8.05
C SER A 198 12.99 16.76 -6.61
N HIS A 199 14.24 17.16 -6.42
CA HIS A 199 14.84 17.52 -5.14
C HIS A 199 14.63 16.44 -4.08
N ILE A 200 14.93 15.18 -4.40
CA ILE A 200 14.87 14.08 -3.44
C ILE A 200 16.02 14.24 -2.45
N GLN A 201 15.70 14.43 -1.17
CA GLN A 201 16.70 14.72 -0.15
C GLN A 201 16.29 14.20 1.24
N PRO A 202 17.26 13.98 2.14
CA PRO A 202 16.97 13.67 3.53
C PRO A 202 16.05 14.74 4.16
N GLU A 203 15.05 14.30 4.91
CA GLU A 203 14.14 15.16 5.65
C GLU A 203 14.58 15.20 7.11
N THR A 204 14.76 16.41 7.66
CA THR A 204 15.28 16.63 9.01
C THR A 204 14.39 17.53 9.86
N GLN A 205 13.35 18.12 9.25
CA GLN A 205 12.46 19.09 9.89
C GLN A 205 11.08 18.51 10.19
N ILE A 206 10.63 17.53 9.41
CA ILE A 206 9.30 16.93 9.54
C ILE A 206 9.46 15.49 10.01
N THR A 207 8.83 15.15 11.14
CA THR A 207 8.75 13.77 11.65
C THR A 207 7.32 13.24 11.60
N ALA A 208 7.16 11.92 11.65
CA ALA A 208 5.87 11.25 11.63
C ALA A 208 5.03 11.55 12.88
N GLU A 209 5.67 11.93 13.99
CA GLU A 209 4.98 12.37 15.19
C GLU A 209 4.24 13.69 15.02
N MET A 210 4.72 14.57 14.14
CA MET A 210 4.10 15.87 13.85
C MET A 210 2.85 15.74 12.98
N LEU A 211 2.64 14.58 12.36
CA LEU A 211 1.68 14.40 11.28
C LEU A 211 0.47 13.56 11.69
N LYS A 212 -0.65 13.82 11.03
CA LYS A 212 -1.88 13.04 11.10
C LYS A 212 -2.37 12.71 9.69
N ILE A 213 -3.08 11.61 9.56
CA ILE A 213 -3.77 11.23 8.31
C ILE A 213 -4.92 12.22 8.10
N THR A 214 -5.00 12.85 6.93
CA THR A 214 -5.95 13.94 6.66
C THR A 214 -7.40 13.50 6.80
N SER A 215 -7.76 12.33 6.26
CA SER A 215 -9.14 11.83 6.26
C SER A 215 -9.64 11.35 7.62
N THR A 216 -8.77 10.80 8.47
CA THR A 216 -9.16 10.18 9.75
C THR A 216 -8.76 10.99 10.98
N GLY A 217 -7.82 11.93 10.83
CA GLY A 217 -7.21 12.67 11.93
C GLY A 217 -6.30 11.84 12.84
N ARG A 218 -6.09 10.54 12.55
CA ARG A 218 -5.25 9.65 13.37
C ARG A 218 -3.78 10.02 13.26
N SER A 219 -3.02 9.77 14.33
CA SER A 219 -1.58 10.02 14.38
C SER A 219 -0.85 9.15 13.36
N LEU A 220 -0.05 9.75 12.48
CA LEU A 220 0.69 9.03 11.45
C LEU A 220 1.64 8.01 12.08
N LYS A 221 2.54 8.45 13.00
CA LYS A 221 3.51 7.58 13.71
C LYS A 221 2.89 6.29 14.26
N GLN A 222 1.75 6.40 14.94
CA GLN A 222 1.05 5.24 15.51
C GLN A 222 0.54 4.31 14.41
N THR A 223 -0.11 4.85 13.38
CA THR A 223 -0.70 4.02 12.30
C THR A 223 0.37 3.30 11.47
N ILE A 224 1.51 3.94 11.22
CA ILE A 224 2.59 3.32 10.42
C ILE A 224 3.41 2.31 11.23
N SER A 225 3.47 2.45 12.56
CA SER A 225 4.09 1.45 13.44
C SER A 225 3.31 0.14 13.43
N ASP A 226 1.98 0.21 13.35
CA ASP A 226 1.11 -0.96 13.22
C ASP A 226 1.04 -1.54 11.79
N SER A 227 1.81 -0.98 10.85
CA SER A 227 1.85 -1.35 9.41
C SER A 227 0.50 -1.26 8.68
N GLN A 228 -0.38 -0.34 9.10
CA GLN A 228 -1.73 -0.19 8.53
C GLN A 228 -1.85 0.92 7.48
N TYR A 229 -0.74 1.60 7.15
CA TYR A 229 -0.78 2.73 6.23
C TYR A 229 0.53 2.88 5.45
N HIS A 230 0.46 2.60 4.16
CA HIS A 230 1.61 2.63 3.26
C HIS A 230 1.62 3.83 2.32
N PHE A 231 0.45 4.36 1.98
CA PHE A 231 0.34 5.52 1.11
C PHE A 231 -0.93 6.30 1.43
N GLY A 232 -0.83 7.62 1.33
CA GLY A 232 -1.99 8.50 1.28
C GLY A 232 -1.63 9.93 1.61
N TYR A 233 -2.42 10.59 2.46
CA TYR A 233 -2.38 12.04 2.62
C TYR A 233 -2.30 12.42 4.09
N VAL A 234 -1.36 13.31 4.39
CA VAL A 234 -1.06 13.69 5.77
C VAL A 234 -0.95 15.20 5.88
N SER A 235 -1.27 15.71 7.07
CA SER A 235 -1.15 17.11 7.42
C SER A 235 -0.57 17.24 8.82
N PHE A 236 -0.10 18.43 9.18
CA PHE A 236 0.35 18.68 10.55
C PHE A 236 -0.80 18.50 11.54
N LYS A 237 -0.48 17.94 12.71
CA LYS A 237 -1.35 17.99 13.88
C LYS A 237 -1.62 19.46 14.22
N LYS A 238 -2.86 19.75 14.62
CA LYS A 238 -3.21 21.06 15.18
C LYS A 238 -2.91 21.05 16.66
#